data_AF-A0A1Q7RM44-F1
#
_entry.id   AF-A0A1Q7RM44-F1
#
_cell.length_a   1.000
_cell.length_b   1.000
_cell.length_c   1.000
_cell.angle_alpha   90.00
_cell.angle_beta   90.00
_cell.angle_gamma   90.00
#
_symmetry.space_group_name_H-M   'P 1'
#
loop_
_entity.id
_entity.type
_entity.pdbx_description
1 polymer ?
#
loop_
_entity_poly.entity_id
_entity_poly.type
_entity_poly.pdbx_seq_one_letter_code
_entity_poly.pdbx_strand_id
1 'polypeptide(L)'
;MGIGKWRESRAKLQAVLALDPANIEVKELADRVQAKIDDDQKLQDEFDSVKKLYADKDYENALRKLYRLPRDKGLGDIDLYIRNAWYNWAVVLLKAGNARDAQQKLSESLTLDPDDASALKLQEVSERYTNRAKDRVYYAFTDSLALRALDQR
;
A
#
# COMPACT_ATOMS: atom_id res chain seq x y z
N MET A 1 -7.57 5.35 18.33
CA MET A 1 -7.56 6.83 18.36
C MET A 1 -6.56 7.28 17.31
N GLY A 2 -6.87 8.30 16.50
CA GLY A 2 -5.90 8.83 15.52
C GLY A 2 -4.88 9.78 16.16
N ILE A 3 -3.74 9.97 15.50
CA ILE A 3 -2.59 10.78 15.98
C ILE A 3 -2.98 12.18 16.48
N GLY A 4 -4.00 12.80 15.89
CA GLY A 4 -4.52 14.11 16.32
C GLY A 4 -5.03 14.13 17.77
N LYS A 5 -5.70 13.07 18.22
CA LYS A 5 -6.19 12.97 19.60
C LYS A 5 -5.05 12.81 20.59
N TRP A 6 -4.01 12.06 20.23
CA TRP A 6 -2.81 11.93 21.07
C TRP A 6 -2.06 13.26 21.18
N ARG A 7 -1.93 14.01 20.09
CA ARG A 7 -1.33 15.35 20.09
C ARG A 7 -2.10 16.33 20.98
N GLU A 8 -3.43 16.32 20.92
CA GLU A 8 -4.26 17.15 21.80
C GLU A 8 -4.07 16.77 23.28
N SER A 9 -4.10 15.47 23.59
CA SER A 9 -3.83 14.98 24.95
C SER A 9 -2.45 15.38 25.45
N ARG A 10 -1.42 15.27 24.60
CA ARG A 10 -0.05 15.70 24.93
C ARG A 10 0.00 17.19 25.26
N ALA A 11 -0.67 18.04 24.49
CA ALA A 11 -0.70 19.48 24.74
C ALA A 11 -1.34 19.81 26.10
N LYS A 12 -2.44 19.14 26.47
CA LYS A 12 -3.08 19.30 27.79
C LYS A 12 -2.14 18.88 28.93
N LEU A 13 -1.45 17.75 28.78
CA LEU A 13 -0.50 17.25 29.79
C LEU A 13 0.71 18.19 29.94
N GLN A 14 1.21 18.72 28.83
CA GLN A 14 2.29 19.72 28.85
C GLN A 14 1.88 21.02 29.55
N ALA A 15 0.63 21.47 29.38
CA ALA A 15 0.12 22.65 30.09
C ALA A 15 0.10 22.44 31.61
N VAL A 16 -0.21 21.23 32.09
CA VAL A 16 -0.16 20.88 33.52
C VAL A 16 1.29 20.85 34.01
N LEU A 17 2.21 20.24 33.27
CA LEU A 17 3.64 20.20 33.63
C LEU A 17 4.31 21.58 33.60
N ALA A 18 3.79 22.53 32.82
CA ALA A 18 4.27 23.91 32.86
C ALA A 18 3.93 24.63 34.17
N LEU A 19 2.82 24.25 34.81
CA LEU A 19 2.39 24.77 36.11
C LEU A 19 3.03 24.01 37.27
N ASP A 20 3.20 22.69 37.13
CA ASP A 20 3.83 21.81 38.12
C ASP A 20 4.82 20.84 37.43
N PRO A 21 6.08 21.26 37.23
CA PRO A 21 7.09 20.44 36.58
C PRO A 21 7.51 19.19 37.36
N ALA A 22 7.20 19.14 38.67
CA ALA A 22 7.57 18.03 39.55
C ALA A 22 6.50 16.93 39.59
N ASN A 23 5.36 17.10 38.90
CA ASN A 23 4.30 16.12 38.85
C ASN A 23 4.70 14.85 38.07
N ILE A 24 5.17 13.84 38.82
CA ILE A 24 5.67 12.59 38.25
C ILE A 24 4.58 11.84 37.48
N GLU A 25 3.36 11.79 38.00
CA GLU A 25 2.25 11.06 37.36
C GLU A 25 1.90 11.64 35.99
N VAL A 26 1.79 12.98 35.91
CA VAL A 26 1.50 13.67 34.64
C VAL A 26 2.67 13.50 33.67
N LYS A 27 3.91 13.52 34.16
CA LYS A 27 5.10 13.27 33.33
C LYS A 27 5.08 11.88 32.73
N GLU A 28 4.87 10.84 33.54
CA GLU A 28 4.78 9.46 33.05
C GLU A 28 3.64 9.27 32.04
N LEU A 29 2.51 9.94 32.24
CA LEU A 29 1.40 9.91 31.30
C LEU A 29 1.76 10.62 29.99
N ALA A 30 2.44 11.77 30.06
CA ALA A 30 2.92 12.50 28.90
C ALA A 30 3.93 11.67 28.09
N ASP A 31 4.84 10.96 28.75
CA ASP A 31 5.81 10.06 28.12
C ASP A 31 5.11 8.89 27.40
N ARG A 32 4.09 8.29 28.03
CA ARG A 32 3.27 7.25 27.40
C ARG A 32 2.50 7.75 26.18
N VAL A 33 1.90 8.94 26.28
CA VAL A 33 1.21 9.57 25.13
C VAL A 33 2.21 9.88 24.03
N GLN A 34 3.41 10.33 24.38
CA GLN A 34 4.44 10.63 23.40
C GLN A 34 4.89 9.39 22.63
N ALA A 35 5.11 8.28 23.34
CA ALA A 35 5.42 6.99 22.70
C ALA A 35 4.32 6.58 21.69
N LYS A 36 3.04 6.83 22.00
CA LYS A 36 1.94 6.56 21.05
C LYS A 36 1.97 7.47 19.83
N ILE A 37 2.33 8.74 19.98
CA ILE A 37 2.50 9.66 18.86
C ILE A 37 3.64 9.18 17.96
N ASP A 38 4.76 8.76 18.55
CA ASP A 38 5.93 8.32 17.80
C ASP A 38 5.66 7.02 17.05
N ASP A 39 4.97 6.06 17.68
CA ASP A 39 4.50 4.82 17.03
C ASP A 39 3.58 5.13 15.84
N ASP A 40 2.56 5.97 16.03
CA ASP A 40 1.61 6.33 14.99
C ASP A 40 2.29 7.12 13.84
N GLN A 41 3.24 8.00 14.18
CA GLN A 41 4.01 8.76 13.18
C GLN A 41 4.91 7.84 12.36
N LYS A 42 5.64 6.93 13.00
CA LYS A 42 6.47 5.95 12.29
C LYS A 42 5.63 5.10 11.34
N LEU A 43 4.45 4.68 11.78
CA LEU A 43 3.54 3.93 10.94
C LEU A 43 3.06 4.74 9.73
N GLN A 44 2.74 6.01 9.93
CA GLN A 44 2.38 6.92 8.86
C GLN A 44 3.54 7.10 7.85
N ASP A 45 4.76 7.27 8.34
CA ASP A 45 5.96 7.40 7.50
C ASP A 45 6.22 6.12 6.68
N GLU A 46 6.01 4.94 7.29
CA GLU A 46 6.08 3.66 6.59
C GLU A 46 5.04 3.58 5.48
N PHE A 47 3.80 4.01 5.73
CA PHE A 47 2.76 4.03 4.71
C PHE A 47 3.01 5.06 3.61
N ASP A 48 3.55 6.23 3.94
CA ASP A 48 3.92 7.23 2.93
C ASP A 48 5.08 6.74 2.06
N SER A 49 6.00 5.93 2.62
CA SER A 49 7.02 5.24 1.82
C SER A 49 6.40 4.24 0.82
N VAL A 50 5.28 3.59 1.16
CA VAL A 50 4.53 2.74 0.21
C VAL A 50 3.98 3.57 -0.94
N LYS A 51 3.36 4.72 -0.65
CA LYS A 51 2.82 5.60 -1.69
C LYS A 51 3.90 6.05 -2.67
N LYS A 52 5.10 6.37 -2.15
CA LYS A 52 6.25 6.72 -2.97
C LYS A 52 6.68 5.56 -3.88
N LEU A 53 6.86 4.36 -3.32
CA LEU A 53 7.21 3.16 -4.11
C LEU A 53 6.16 2.86 -5.19
N TYR A 54 4.89 3.08 -4.88
CA TYR A 54 3.80 2.93 -5.84
C TYR A 54 3.90 3.93 -6.99
N ALA A 55 4.20 5.20 -6.70
CA ALA A 55 4.45 6.23 -7.72
C ALA A 55 5.69 5.90 -8.59
N ASP A 56 6.72 5.34 -7.97
CA ASP A 56 7.96 4.90 -8.63
C ASP A 56 7.79 3.58 -9.40
N LYS A 57 6.60 2.94 -9.34
CA LYS A 57 6.28 1.63 -9.91
C LYS A 57 7.12 0.48 -9.34
N ASP A 58 7.73 0.68 -8.17
CA ASP A 58 8.43 -0.35 -7.41
C ASP A 58 7.42 -1.15 -6.57
N TYR A 59 6.59 -1.91 -7.27
CA TYR A 59 5.51 -2.67 -6.65
C TYR A 59 6.02 -3.82 -5.78
N GLU A 60 7.21 -4.36 -6.07
CA GLU A 60 7.82 -5.41 -5.25
C GLU A 60 8.10 -4.90 -3.83
N ASN A 61 8.80 -3.78 -3.70
CA ASN A 61 9.10 -3.22 -2.39
C ASN A 61 7.85 -2.61 -1.73
N ALA A 62 6.91 -2.08 -2.52
CA ALA A 62 5.62 -1.64 -2.00
C ALA A 62 4.87 -2.82 -1.34
N LEU A 63 4.77 -3.96 -2.01
CA LEU A 63 4.12 -5.18 -1.49
C LEU A 63 4.78 -5.67 -0.21
N ARG A 64 6.12 -5.76 -0.19
CA ARG A 64 6.86 -6.15 1.03
C ARG A 64 6.44 -5.29 2.23
N LYS A 65 6.31 -3.98 2.05
CA LYS A 65 5.87 -3.08 3.13
C LYS A 65 4.39 -3.28 3.45
N LEU A 66 3.51 -3.29 2.44
CA LEU A 66 2.07 -3.47 2.61
C LEU A 66 1.72 -4.71 3.43
N TYR A 67 2.37 -5.85 3.18
CA TYR A 67 2.12 -7.06 3.96
C TYR A 67 2.45 -6.93 5.44
N ARG A 68 3.41 -6.06 5.81
CA ARG A 68 3.82 -5.80 7.20
C ARG A 68 2.97 -4.74 7.89
N LEU A 69 2.16 -3.98 7.15
CA LEU A 69 1.34 -2.94 7.74
C LEU A 69 0.13 -3.52 8.50
N PRO A 70 -0.19 -2.98 9.69
CA PRO A 70 -1.38 -3.34 10.43
C PRO A 70 -2.65 -2.86 9.70
N ARG A 71 -3.69 -3.70 9.70
CA ARG A 71 -4.99 -3.41 9.05
C ARG A 71 -5.89 -2.55 9.94
N ASP A 72 -5.69 -2.59 11.26
CA ASP A 72 -6.55 -1.98 12.27
C ASP A 72 -6.13 -0.54 12.66
N LYS A 73 -5.17 0.04 11.95
CA LYS A 73 -4.59 1.37 12.28
C LYS A 73 -5.10 2.52 11.43
N GLY A 74 -6.15 2.31 10.65
CA GLY A 74 -6.79 3.39 9.89
C GLY A 74 -5.95 3.93 8.72
N LEU A 75 -5.06 3.11 8.16
CA LEU A 75 -4.30 3.41 6.95
C LEU A 75 -5.11 3.24 5.66
N GLY A 76 -6.42 2.96 5.81
CA GLY A 76 -7.32 2.58 4.73
C GLY A 76 -7.30 1.07 4.49
N ASP A 77 -7.64 0.67 3.27
CA ASP A 77 -7.83 -0.73 2.90
C ASP A 77 -6.51 -1.33 2.39
N ILE A 78 -5.74 -1.93 3.30
CA ILE A 78 -4.42 -2.49 2.98
C ILE A 78 -4.52 -3.64 1.97
N ASP A 79 -5.57 -4.45 2.03
CA ASP A 79 -5.71 -5.62 1.16
C ASP A 79 -6.09 -5.17 -0.26
N LEU A 80 -6.91 -4.12 -0.39
CA LEU A 80 -7.12 -3.40 -1.66
C LEU A 80 -5.81 -2.88 -2.26
N TYR A 81 -4.93 -2.28 -1.44
CA TYR A 81 -3.65 -1.76 -1.92
C TYR A 81 -2.71 -2.88 -2.40
N ILE A 82 -2.69 -4.02 -1.70
CA ILE A 82 -1.94 -5.22 -2.09
C ILE A 82 -2.45 -5.74 -3.43
N ARG A 83 -3.76 -5.91 -3.58
CA ARG A 83 -4.40 -6.31 -4.85
C ARG A 83 -3.99 -5.39 -5.99
N ASN A 84 -4.12 -4.08 -5.79
CA ASN A 84 -3.78 -3.09 -6.82
C ASN A 84 -2.28 -3.06 -7.14
N ALA A 85 -1.40 -3.33 -6.17
CA ALA A 85 0.04 -3.44 -6.42
C ALA A 85 0.39 -4.67 -7.27
N TRP A 86 -0.20 -5.84 -6.98
CA TRP A 86 -0.03 -7.03 -7.82
C TRP A 86 -0.52 -6.82 -9.25
N TYR A 87 -1.73 -6.26 -9.40
CA TYR A 87 -2.29 -5.91 -10.70
C TYR A 87 -1.37 -4.96 -11.48
N ASN A 88 -0.93 -3.87 -10.86
CA ASN A 88 -0.08 -2.89 -11.54
C ASN A 88 1.29 -3.45 -11.90
N TRP A 89 1.84 -4.35 -11.08
CA TRP A 89 3.07 -5.05 -11.41
C TRP A 89 2.89 -5.90 -12.68
N ALA A 90 1.78 -6.63 -12.78
CA ALA A 90 1.46 -7.38 -13.99
C ALA A 90 1.32 -6.48 -15.22
N VAL A 91 0.66 -5.33 -15.09
CA VAL A 91 0.55 -4.35 -16.20
C VAL A 91 1.93 -3.90 -16.67
N VAL A 92 2.85 -3.57 -15.77
CA VAL A 92 4.22 -3.19 -16.14
C VAL A 92 4.95 -4.34 -16.84
N LEU A 93 4.83 -5.56 -16.34
CA LEU A 93 5.43 -6.75 -16.96
C LEU A 93 4.87 -7.03 -18.36
N LEU A 94 3.56 -6.89 -18.53
CA LEU A 94 2.91 -7.01 -19.84
C LEU A 94 3.42 -5.96 -20.82
N LYS A 95 3.51 -4.69 -20.41
CA LYS A 95 4.11 -3.62 -21.24
C LYS A 95 5.58 -3.90 -21.59
N ALA A 96 6.32 -4.57 -20.72
CA ALA A 96 7.69 -5.02 -20.98
C ALA A 96 7.77 -6.30 -21.83
N GLY A 97 6.64 -6.88 -22.25
CA GLY A 97 6.59 -8.11 -23.04
C GLY A 97 6.70 -9.40 -22.20
N ASN A 98 6.83 -9.30 -20.89
CA ASN A 98 7.02 -10.42 -19.99
C ASN A 98 5.68 -11.00 -19.50
N ALA A 99 4.98 -11.70 -20.39
CA ALA A 99 3.67 -12.28 -20.06
C ALA A 99 3.73 -13.42 -19.05
N ARG A 100 4.83 -14.20 -19.03
CA ARG A 100 4.97 -15.33 -18.09
C ARG A 100 5.02 -14.84 -16.65
N ASP A 101 5.82 -13.80 -16.37
CA ASP A 101 5.89 -13.25 -15.02
C ASP A 101 4.64 -12.45 -14.67
N ALA A 102 4.04 -11.75 -15.65
CA ALA A 102 2.76 -11.06 -15.44
C ALA A 102 1.65 -12.03 -14.98
N GLN A 103 1.60 -13.22 -15.58
CA GLN A 103 0.65 -14.28 -15.20
C GLN A 103 0.78 -14.66 -13.72
N GLN A 104 2.02 -14.75 -13.20
CA GLN A 104 2.23 -15.04 -11.78
C GLN A 104 1.69 -13.92 -10.88
N LYS A 105 1.94 -12.65 -11.24
CA LYS A 105 1.45 -11.50 -10.45
C LYS A 105 -0.07 -11.39 -10.49
N LEU A 106 -0.69 -11.71 -11.61
CA LEU A 106 -2.15 -11.74 -11.74
C LEU A 106 -2.77 -12.87 -10.92
N SER A 107 -2.13 -14.03 -10.83
CA SER A 107 -2.58 -15.10 -9.93
C SER A 107 -2.62 -14.65 -8.47
N GLU A 108 -1.61 -13.91 -8.01
CA GLU A 108 -1.61 -13.33 -6.66
C GLU A 108 -2.73 -12.30 -6.49
N SER A 109 -2.95 -11.43 -7.49
CA SER A 109 -4.06 -10.47 -7.48
C SER A 109 -5.42 -11.15 -7.41
N LEU A 110 -5.65 -12.19 -8.22
CA LEU A 110 -6.91 -12.93 -8.32
C LEU A 110 -7.14 -13.85 -7.12
N THR A 111 -6.10 -14.19 -6.35
CA THR A 111 -6.27 -14.87 -5.06
C THR A 111 -6.94 -13.94 -4.04
N LEU A 112 -6.70 -12.63 -4.13
CA LEU A 112 -7.32 -11.63 -3.25
C LEU A 112 -8.71 -11.20 -3.74
N ASP A 113 -8.90 -11.16 -5.05
CA ASP A 113 -10.19 -10.83 -5.67
C ASP A 113 -10.40 -11.68 -6.93
N PRO A 114 -11.04 -12.86 -6.79
CA PRO A 114 -11.27 -13.77 -7.90
C PRO A 114 -12.17 -13.20 -9.00
N ASP A 115 -12.99 -12.20 -8.69
CA ASP A 115 -13.99 -11.62 -9.57
C ASP A 115 -13.51 -10.34 -10.28
N ASP A 116 -12.24 -9.97 -10.12
CA ASP A 116 -11.64 -8.82 -10.77
C ASP A 116 -11.57 -9.02 -12.30
N ALA A 117 -12.61 -8.53 -12.99
CA ALA A 117 -12.78 -8.66 -14.43
C ALA A 117 -11.59 -8.08 -15.23
N SER A 118 -10.92 -7.05 -14.72
CA SER A 118 -9.76 -6.48 -15.39
C SER A 118 -8.55 -7.40 -15.25
N ALA A 119 -8.30 -7.93 -14.05
CA ALA A 119 -7.23 -8.89 -13.82
C ALA A 119 -7.44 -10.20 -14.58
N LEU A 120 -8.67 -10.74 -14.64
CA LEU A 120 -9.03 -11.91 -15.43
C LEU A 120 -8.73 -11.70 -16.93
N LYS A 121 -9.09 -10.53 -17.46
CA LYS A 121 -8.76 -10.19 -18.86
C LYS A 121 -7.25 -10.13 -19.10
N LEU A 122 -6.48 -9.57 -18.17
CA LEU A 122 -5.01 -9.56 -18.29
C LEU A 122 -4.43 -10.97 -18.18
N GLN A 123 -5.04 -11.83 -17.38
CA GLN A 123 -4.62 -13.22 -17.18
C GLN A 123 -4.77 -14.00 -18.49
N GLU A 124 -5.92 -13.90 -19.15
CA GLU A 124 -6.18 -14.52 -20.45
C GLU A 124 -5.17 -14.06 -21.52
N VAL A 125 -4.90 -12.74 -21.57
CA VAL A 125 -3.91 -12.20 -22.51
C VAL A 125 -2.50 -12.68 -22.17
N SER A 126 -2.14 -12.72 -20.89
CA SER A 126 -0.84 -13.23 -20.44
C SER A 126 -0.67 -14.69 -20.88
N GLU A 127 -1.64 -15.55 -20.59
CA GLU A 127 -1.64 -16.96 -20.97
C GLU A 127 -1.51 -17.17 -22.49
N ARG A 128 -2.32 -16.45 -23.28
CA ARG A 128 -2.29 -16.50 -24.74
C ARG A 128 -0.91 -16.15 -25.30
N TYR A 129 -0.19 -15.23 -24.66
CA TYR A 129 1.09 -14.72 -25.12
C TYR A 129 2.29 -15.22 -24.31
N THR A 130 2.13 -16.22 -23.43
CA THR A 130 3.26 -16.86 -22.74
C THR A 130 4.13 -17.65 -23.72
N ASN A 131 3.51 -18.39 -24.65
CA ASN A 131 4.22 -19.23 -25.64
C ASN A 131 4.07 -18.72 -27.10
N ARG A 132 3.40 -17.58 -27.29
CA ARG A 132 3.15 -16.98 -28.61
C ARG A 132 4.03 -15.75 -28.80
N ALA A 133 4.53 -15.57 -30.01
CA ALA A 133 5.22 -14.34 -30.40
C ALA A 133 4.33 -13.11 -30.16
N LYS A 134 4.91 -12.04 -29.61
CA LYS A 134 4.21 -10.77 -29.44
C LYS A 134 3.98 -10.16 -30.81
N ASP A 135 2.71 -9.96 -31.15
CA ASP A 135 2.29 -9.40 -32.42
C ASP A 135 1.71 -8.00 -32.23
N ARG A 136 1.28 -7.37 -33.33
CA ARG A 136 0.70 -6.02 -33.28
C ARG A 136 -0.52 -5.92 -32.37
N VAL A 137 -1.29 -7.00 -32.23
CA VAL A 137 -2.47 -7.05 -31.35
C VAL A 137 -2.04 -7.01 -29.89
N TYR A 138 -0.97 -7.72 -29.52
CA TYR A 138 -0.39 -7.65 -28.18
C TYR A 138 0.00 -6.23 -27.82
N TYR A 139 0.79 -5.56 -28.67
CA TYR A 139 1.28 -4.22 -28.37
C TYR A 139 0.15 -3.18 -28.32
N ALA A 140 -0.80 -3.24 -29.27
CA ALA A 140 -1.98 -2.38 -29.23
C ALA A 140 -2.79 -2.56 -27.94
N PHE A 141 -2.92 -3.79 -27.46
CA PHE A 141 -3.55 -4.07 -26.17
C PHE A 141 -2.75 -3.51 -25.00
N THR A 142 -1.46 -3.80 -24.91
CA THR A 142 -0.62 -3.37 -23.78
C THR A 142 -0.51 -1.85 -23.70
N ASP A 143 -0.48 -1.15 -24.82
CA ASP A 143 -0.42 0.32 -24.88
C ASP A 143 -1.69 0.96 -24.29
N SER A 144 -2.84 0.28 -24.40
CA SER A 144 -4.10 0.74 -23.82
C SER A 144 -4.22 0.54 -22.31
N LEU A 145 -3.32 -0.23 -21.70
CA LEU A 145 -3.42 -0.56 -20.27
C LEU A 145 -3.10 0.64 -19.40
N ALA A 146 -3.97 0.88 -18.41
CA ALA A 146 -3.77 1.86 -17.36
C ALA A 146 -3.38 1.18 -16.04
N LEU A 147 -2.55 1.89 -15.27
CA LEU A 147 -2.26 1.53 -13.90
C LEU A 147 -3.42 2.02 -13.02
N ARG A 148 -3.73 1.24 -11.98
CA ARG A 148 -4.67 1.64 -10.92
C ARG A 148 -4.04 2.66 -10.00
N ALA A 149 -4.86 3.55 -9.46
CA ALA A 149 -4.47 4.28 -8.26
C ALA A 149 -4.37 3.31 -7.07
N LEU A 150 -3.60 3.69 -6.04
CA LEU A 150 -3.37 2.86 -4.87
C LEU A 150 -4.69 2.35 -4.26
N ASP A 151 -5.67 3.25 -4.11
CA ASP A 151 -6.97 3.06 -3.46
C ASP A 151 -8.15 2.86 -4.43
N GLN A 152 -7.87 2.59 -5.72
CA GLN A 152 -8.92 2.35 -6.70
C GLN A 152 -9.68 1.04 -6.40
N ARG A 153 -10.99 1.14 -6.21
CA ARG A 153 -11.89 0.00 -5.97
C ARG A 153 -12.21 -0.75 -7.25
#